data_AF-A0A417RQU4-F1
#
_entry.id   AF-A0A417RQU4-F1
#
_cell.length_a   1.000
_cell.length_b   1.000
_cell.length_c   1.000
_cell.angle_alpha   90.00
_cell.angle_beta   90.00
_cell.angle_gamma   90.00
#
_symmetry.space_group_name_H-M   'P 1'
#
loop_
_entity.id
_entity.type
_entity.pdbx_description
1 polymer ?
#
loop_
_entity_poly.entity_id
_entity_poly.type
_entity_poly.pdbx_seq_one_letter_code
_entity_poly.pdbx_strand_id
1 'polypeptide(L)'
;MLQTKDSLIKTIKTMDPQKIVFWLGAGVDYNYPTGLPLAKSLMESLLQYSCGSYYEDLKQHIERNFQNGIPRMETIISEIKLFEGELKRPTNILQGFSAFLDAPPNYCHFVLAEYLRSGANIVSMNYGNQIQKAYNSLYSTQLSDMPEFSEKFNMYIWSNKQSEGNIYYPHGDAYHLDNIGISLNEIKNSLSDEFCNEIAEWIYEGYCFIFAGYSCSDNFDVNPVFRKIDKGSNSSAIILNHVNEVSQEKVQQTDFNRREFNEIFAPFEKNYVLHAVTDQVFCDIAITNKLKHKNFNTYDWKNEFFKYALKGNSEKSQKYLAIGICQVLDIADGTIVNKEHFKKSDNQFFKRNWYINYHLFRNADGINVIKYISRMKPNKDLLALSDILSKFGLWNFAAKAMRKSPQTILDELEYIKLNKQTEKNIIDWDISTPLNRYADWFIMSLFCFPLRYKYYLEKHMEDAKTIMNCNDIIINMGNDVVKDVRQQYTAMRYLGILGMLFDNQYEVAMTHLKEASYQYDSASMNSGVTTCKLFMCLVEIDKCRKEKVGINLREKVEVLLNDIVQSVWNNRRNRLLKYIIMLYVKVYEKKFR
;
A
#
# COMPACT_ATOMS: atom_id res chain seq x y z
N MET A 1 -1.76 -38.82 -0.37
CA MET A 1 -2.12 -39.12 1.03
C MET A 1 -2.43 -37.78 1.68
N LEU A 2 -3.64 -37.57 2.23
CA LEU A 2 -3.98 -36.32 2.91
C LEU A 2 -3.05 -36.15 4.13
N GLN A 3 -2.27 -35.08 4.18
CA GLN A 3 -1.45 -34.78 5.34
C GLN A 3 -2.34 -34.34 6.51
N THR A 4 -2.18 -34.96 7.66
CA THR A 4 -2.77 -34.52 8.93
C THR A 4 -1.85 -33.47 9.60
N LYS A 5 -2.37 -32.71 10.57
CA LYS A 5 -1.54 -31.80 11.39
C LYS A 5 -0.33 -32.55 11.96
N ASP A 6 -0.55 -33.67 12.62
CA ASP A 6 0.52 -34.49 13.22
C ASP A 6 1.56 -34.94 12.20
N SER A 7 1.14 -35.31 11.00
CA SER A 7 2.06 -35.66 9.92
C SER A 7 2.92 -34.47 9.51
N LEU A 8 2.33 -33.28 9.39
CA LEU A 8 3.05 -32.07 9.00
C LEU A 8 4.01 -31.61 10.09
N ILE A 9 3.58 -31.63 11.36
CA ILE A 9 4.43 -31.37 12.53
C ILE A 9 5.61 -32.35 12.54
N LYS A 10 5.36 -33.65 12.36
CA LYS A 10 6.42 -34.66 12.30
C LYS A 10 7.40 -34.35 11.16
N THR A 11 6.91 -33.96 9.98
CA THR A 11 7.76 -33.55 8.85
C THR A 11 8.66 -32.37 9.23
N ILE A 12 8.11 -31.30 9.83
CA ILE A 12 8.88 -30.14 10.28
C ILE A 12 9.98 -30.54 11.26
N LYS A 13 9.66 -31.38 12.27
CA LYS A 13 10.64 -31.82 13.28
C LYS A 13 11.76 -32.69 12.74
N THR A 14 11.52 -33.42 11.65
CA THR A 14 12.53 -34.29 11.02
C THR A 14 13.37 -33.58 9.97
N MET A 15 12.99 -32.36 9.60
CA MET A 15 13.71 -31.58 8.60
C MET A 15 14.99 -31.01 9.20
N ASP A 16 16.04 -30.91 8.36
CA ASP A 16 17.24 -30.18 8.72
C ASP A 16 16.89 -28.70 8.95
N PRO A 17 17.10 -28.14 10.17
CA PRO A 17 16.82 -26.75 10.46
C PRO A 17 17.50 -25.76 9.49
N GLN A 18 18.67 -26.10 8.93
CA GLN A 18 19.35 -25.27 7.94
C GLN A 18 18.57 -25.13 6.62
N LYS A 19 17.59 -26.01 6.36
CA LYS A 19 16.69 -25.96 5.20
C LYS A 19 15.33 -25.35 5.54
N ILE A 20 15.20 -24.66 6.68
CA ILE A 20 13.98 -23.98 7.10
C ILE A 20 14.17 -22.47 7.05
N VAL A 21 13.19 -21.79 6.45
CA VAL A 21 13.02 -20.34 6.52
C VAL A 21 11.72 -20.03 7.26
N PHE A 22 11.81 -19.35 8.40
CA PHE A 22 10.63 -18.81 9.07
C PHE A 22 10.33 -17.42 8.53
N TRP A 23 9.09 -17.20 8.07
CA TRP A 23 8.62 -15.90 7.60
C TRP A 23 7.57 -15.37 8.57
N LEU A 24 7.91 -14.32 9.30
CA LEU A 24 7.18 -13.91 10.50
C LEU A 24 6.45 -12.59 10.28
N GLY A 25 5.22 -12.51 10.79
CA GLY A 25 4.47 -11.27 10.93
C GLY A 25 3.99 -11.01 12.37
N ALA A 26 3.26 -9.91 12.55
CA ALA A 26 2.92 -9.36 13.86
C ALA A 26 2.13 -10.34 14.77
N GLY A 27 1.50 -11.38 14.19
CA GLY A 27 0.79 -12.40 14.96
C GLY A 27 1.69 -13.22 15.90
N VAL A 28 3.00 -13.30 15.62
CA VAL A 28 3.96 -13.97 16.53
C VAL A 28 4.21 -13.14 17.79
N ASP A 29 4.23 -11.82 17.67
CA ASP A 29 4.48 -10.90 18.78
C ASP A 29 3.23 -10.62 19.62
N TYR A 30 2.05 -10.96 19.09
CA TYR A 30 0.77 -10.73 19.75
C TYR A 30 0.62 -11.54 21.05
N ASN A 31 1.15 -12.76 21.07
CA ASN A 31 0.95 -13.64 22.21
C ASN A 31 1.73 -13.17 23.43
N TYR A 32 1.11 -13.41 24.58
CA TYR A 32 1.67 -13.08 25.87
C TYR A 32 2.99 -13.84 26.14
N PRO A 33 3.98 -13.24 26.82
CA PRO A 33 4.02 -11.89 27.40
C PRO A 33 4.42 -10.74 26.48
N THR A 34 4.79 -11.01 25.23
CA THR A 34 5.19 -9.96 24.28
C THR A 34 4.06 -8.96 24.07
N GLY A 35 2.85 -9.44 23.79
CA GLY A 35 1.63 -8.63 23.82
C GLY A 35 1.63 -7.42 22.88
N LEU A 36 2.45 -7.43 21.82
CA LEU A 36 2.50 -6.31 20.87
C LEU A 36 1.24 -6.28 19.99
N PRO A 37 0.86 -5.12 19.45
CA PRO A 37 -0.41 -4.99 18.74
C PRO A 37 -0.38 -5.66 17.36
N LEU A 38 -1.51 -6.26 16.99
CA LEU A 38 -1.80 -6.51 15.58
C LEU A 38 -2.02 -5.19 14.84
N ALA A 39 -1.85 -5.21 13.51
CA ALA A 39 -1.93 -4.03 12.65
C ALA A 39 -3.20 -3.19 12.88
N LYS A 40 -4.37 -3.83 13.05
CA LYS A 40 -5.64 -3.17 13.38
C LYS A 40 -5.53 -2.31 14.64
N SER A 41 -5.12 -2.93 15.73
CA SER A 41 -5.11 -2.31 17.06
C SER A 41 -4.08 -1.17 17.13
N LEU A 42 -2.96 -1.33 16.43
CA LEU A 42 -1.95 -0.28 16.29
C LEU A 42 -2.51 0.91 15.52
N MET A 43 -3.12 0.67 14.34
CA MET A 43 -3.72 1.71 13.50
C MET A 43 -4.82 2.49 14.24
N GLU A 44 -5.74 1.80 14.93
CA GLU A 44 -6.79 2.45 15.71
C GLU A 44 -6.21 3.33 16.82
N SER A 45 -5.20 2.83 17.54
CA SER A 45 -4.56 3.59 18.62
C SER A 45 -3.77 4.78 18.08
N LEU A 46 -3.07 4.62 16.95
CA LEU A 46 -2.37 5.70 16.26
C LEU A 46 -3.35 6.79 15.84
N LEU A 47 -4.46 6.45 15.19
CA LEU A 47 -5.47 7.43 14.77
C LEU A 47 -6.12 8.11 15.97
N GLN A 48 -6.47 7.36 17.01
CA GLN A 48 -7.07 7.90 18.23
C GLN A 48 -6.12 8.92 18.90
N TYR A 49 -4.84 8.57 19.03
CA TYR A 49 -3.85 9.47 19.63
C TYR A 49 -3.57 10.70 18.75
N SER A 50 -3.42 10.46 17.44
CA SER A 50 -3.07 11.47 16.43
C SER A 50 -4.18 12.48 16.16
N CYS A 51 -5.43 12.02 16.08
CA CYS A 51 -6.58 12.83 15.70
C CYS A 51 -7.44 13.26 16.89
N GLY A 52 -7.21 12.69 18.09
CA GLY A 52 -7.93 13.06 19.30
C GLY A 52 -9.44 12.87 19.18
N SER A 53 -10.21 13.89 19.55
CA SER A 53 -11.69 13.87 19.50
C SER A 53 -12.25 13.72 18.09
N TYR A 54 -11.49 14.06 17.04
CA TYR A 54 -11.91 13.88 15.64
C TYR A 54 -11.87 12.41 15.18
N TYR A 55 -11.28 11.50 15.97
CA TYR A 55 -11.19 10.09 15.61
C TYR A 55 -12.55 9.40 15.50
N GLU A 56 -13.51 9.72 16.37
CA GLU A 56 -14.83 9.06 16.35
C GLU A 56 -15.59 9.32 15.04
N ASP A 57 -15.49 10.55 14.52
CA ASP A 57 -16.05 10.92 13.21
C ASP A 57 -15.33 10.14 12.08
N LEU A 58 -13.99 10.11 12.11
CA LEU A 58 -13.18 9.34 11.14
C LEU A 58 -13.51 7.85 11.16
N LYS A 59 -13.67 7.27 12.35
CA LYS A 59 -13.90 5.84 12.56
C LYS A 59 -15.16 5.37 11.85
N GLN A 60 -16.26 6.12 11.99
CA GLN A 60 -17.52 5.80 11.29
C GLN A 60 -17.35 5.77 9.76
N HIS A 61 -16.54 6.68 9.23
CA HIS A 61 -16.25 6.71 7.80
C HIS A 61 -15.34 5.55 7.37
N ILE A 62 -14.32 5.22 8.16
CA ILE A 62 -13.44 4.09 7.92
C ILE A 62 -14.23 2.77 7.89
N GLU A 63 -15.07 2.52 8.90
CA GLU A 63 -15.87 1.30 9.00
C GLU A 63 -16.86 1.15 7.83
N ARG A 64 -17.39 2.25 7.30
CA ARG A 64 -18.29 2.24 6.14
C ARG A 64 -17.57 2.04 4.81
N ASN A 65 -16.33 2.49 4.69
CA ASN A 65 -15.63 2.60 3.41
C ASN A 65 -14.67 1.44 3.11
N PHE A 66 -14.21 0.73 4.14
CA PHE A 66 -13.23 -0.33 4.00
C PHE A 66 -13.84 -1.66 4.47
N GLN A 67 -13.83 -2.69 3.62
CA GLN A 67 -14.55 -3.96 3.87
C GLN A 67 -14.16 -4.68 5.18
N ASN A 68 -12.95 -4.43 5.70
CA ASN A 68 -12.46 -4.98 6.98
C ASN A 68 -12.35 -3.92 8.11
N GLY A 69 -12.83 -2.69 7.85
CA GLY A 69 -12.86 -1.59 8.82
C GLY A 69 -11.48 -0.98 9.14
N ILE A 70 -10.47 -1.15 8.28
CA ILE A 70 -9.12 -0.65 8.53
C ILE A 70 -8.48 -0.20 7.20
N PRO A 71 -8.02 1.06 7.10
CA PRO A 71 -7.13 1.45 6.01
C PRO A 71 -5.73 0.85 6.21
N ARG A 72 -4.95 0.79 5.14
CA ARG A 72 -3.55 0.36 5.18
C ARG A 72 -2.73 1.25 6.12
N MET A 73 -2.00 0.62 7.04
CA MET A 73 -1.28 1.33 8.09
C MET A 73 -0.25 2.31 7.51
N GLU A 74 0.41 1.89 6.44
CA GLU A 74 1.51 2.63 5.84
C GLU A 74 1.04 3.89 5.12
N THR A 75 -0.23 3.91 4.72
CA THR A 75 -0.89 5.11 4.20
C THR A 75 -1.08 6.14 5.31
N ILE A 76 -1.50 5.69 6.50
CA ILE A 76 -1.68 6.55 7.68
C ILE A 76 -0.34 7.07 8.17
N ILE A 77 0.67 6.20 8.24
CA ILE A 77 2.00 6.58 8.74
C ILE A 77 2.72 7.50 7.75
N SER A 78 2.59 7.31 6.43
CA SER A 78 3.05 8.29 5.44
C SER A 78 2.50 9.70 5.71
N GLU A 79 1.20 9.79 6.05
CA GLU A 79 0.56 11.07 6.34
C GLU A 79 1.04 11.68 7.67
N ILE A 80 1.26 10.85 8.70
CA ILE A 80 1.86 11.27 9.97
C ILE A 80 3.30 11.77 9.74
N LYS A 81 4.15 11.04 9.02
CA LYS A 81 5.52 11.46 8.67
C LYS A 81 5.52 12.81 7.96
N LEU A 82 4.64 12.97 6.97
CA LEU A 82 4.51 14.21 6.23
C LEU A 82 4.11 15.37 7.14
N PHE A 83 3.12 15.15 8.01
CA PHE A 83 2.66 16.15 8.97
C PHE A 83 3.76 16.58 9.95
N GLU A 84 4.52 15.61 10.49
CA GLU A 84 5.61 15.85 11.44
C GLU A 84 6.78 16.60 10.79
N GLY A 85 7.18 16.18 9.58
CA GLY A 85 8.26 16.83 8.82
C GLY A 85 7.94 18.28 8.46
N GLU A 86 6.69 18.56 8.06
CA GLU A 86 6.31 19.89 7.58
C GLU A 86 6.10 20.92 8.67
N LEU A 87 5.60 20.52 9.84
CA LEU A 87 5.27 21.47 10.90
C LEU A 87 6.45 21.83 11.78
N LYS A 88 7.63 21.21 11.60
CA LYS A 88 8.88 21.47 12.36
C LYS A 88 8.63 21.62 13.87
N ARG A 89 7.70 20.82 14.42
CA ARG A 89 7.16 20.86 15.80
C ARG A 89 7.43 19.54 16.52
N PRO A 90 7.40 19.49 17.87
CA PRO A 90 7.88 18.35 18.68
C PRO A 90 6.87 17.21 18.80
N THR A 91 6.14 16.86 17.73
CA THR A 91 5.42 15.59 17.65
C THR A 91 6.32 14.55 17.02
N ASN A 92 6.40 13.38 17.63
CA ASN A 92 7.23 12.26 17.23
C ASN A 92 6.48 10.94 17.49
N ILE A 93 5.26 10.84 16.96
CA ILE A 93 4.36 9.70 17.15
C ILE A 93 5.07 8.39 16.80
N LEU A 94 5.96 8.43 15.80
CA LEU A 94 6.76 7.29 15.37
C LEU A 94 7.86 6.87 16.36
N GLN A 95 8.29 7.74 17.28
CA GLN A 95 9.14 7.31 18.39
C GLN A 95 8.45 6.32 19.32
N GLY A 96 7.12 6.22 19.28
CA GLY A 96 6.39 5.18 19.98
C GLY A 96 6.84 3.76 19.63
N PHE A 97 7.35 3.52 18.41
CA PHE A 97 7.84 2.20 18.00
C PHE A 97 9.04 1.72 18.82
N SER A 98 9.81 2.63 19.45
CA SER A 98 10.88 2.25 20.38
C SER A 98 10.38 1.42 21.56
N ALA A 99 9.11 1.57 21.95
CA ALA A 99 8.50 0.72 22.97
C ALA A 99 8.46 -0.76 22.59
N PHE A 100 8.54 -1.12 21.31
CA PHE A 100 8.54 -2.52 20.90
C PHE A 100 9.83 -3.22 21.31
N LEU A 101 10.93 -2.47 21.48
CA LEU A 101 12.19 -2.97 22.01
C LEU A 101 12.15 -3.29 23.50
N ASP A 102 11.15 -2.82 24.25
CA ASP A 102 11.02 -3.10 25.68
C ASP A 102 10.22 -4.38 25.95
N ALA A 103 9.40 -4.81 24.99
CA ALA A 103 8.54 -5.98 25.16
C ALA A 103 9.36 -7.26 25.40
N PRO A 104 8.95 -8.12 26.35
CA PRO A 104 9.63 -9.37 26.64
C PRO A 104 9.36 -10.42 25.54
N PRO A 105 10.20 -11.45 25.38
CA PRO A 105 9.93 -12.56 24.47
C PRO A 105 8.82 -13.49 24.99
N ASN A 106 7.96 -13.96 24.09
CA ASN A 106 7.02 -15.05 24.31
C ASN A 106 7.56 -16.42 23.87
N TYR A 107 6.75 -17.47 24.07
CA TYR A 107 7.13 -18.85 23.80
C TYR A 107 7.56 -19.08 22.34
N CYS A 108 6.84 -18.50 21.37
CA CYS A 108 7.19 -18.62 19.95
C CYS A 108 8.61 -18.10 19.68
N HIS A 109 9.00 -16.96 20.28
CA HIS A 109 10.36 -16.41 20.14
C HIS A 109 11.43 -17.36 20.68
N PHE A 110 11.15 -18.07 21.77
CA PHE A 110 12.09 -19.05 22.30
C PHE A 110 12.28 -20.24 21.36
N VAL A 111 11.21 -20.76 20.75
CA VAL A 111 11.32 -21.82 19.74
C VAL A 111 12.07 -21.32 18.50
N LEU A 112 11.77 -20.10 18.04
CA LEU A 112 12.50 -19.47 16.94
C LEU A 112 14.00 -19.33 17.23
N ALA A 113 14.37 -18.98 18.47
CA ALA A 113 15.76 -18.91 18.89
C ALA A 113 16.46 -20.28 18.88
N GLU A 114 15.75 -21.38 19.19
CA GLU A 114 16.29 -22.75 19.03
C GLU A 114 16.57 -23.07 17.56
N TYR A 115 15.62 -22.79 16.67
CA TYR A 115 15.79 -23.02 15.23
C TYR A 115 16.91 -22.17 14.64
N LEU A 116 17.01 -20.90 15.04
CA LEU A 116 18.08 -19.99 14.64
C LEU A 116 19.45 -20.51 15.07
N ARG A 117 19.56 -21.03 16.29
CA ARG A 117 20.80 -21.66 16.79
C ARG A 117 21.20 -22.89 15.98
N SER A 118 20.21 -23.63 15.47
CA SER A 118 20.36 -24.81 14.63
C SER A 118 20.54 -24.50 13.14
N GLY A 119 20.58 -23.22 12.74
CA GLY A 119 20.91 -22.81 11.38
C GLY A 119 19.72 -22.36 10.52
N ALA A 120 18.50 -22.32 11.05
CA ALA A 120 17.35 -21.80 10.30
C ALA A 120 17.47 -20.30 10.05
N ASN A 121 17.05 -19.86 8.87
CA ASN A 121 16.93 -18.43 8.56
C ASN A 121 15.55 -17.92 8.99
N ILE A 122 15.50 -16.66 9.42
CA ILE A 122 14.27 -16.01 9.86
C ILE A 122 14.13 -14.69 9.11
N VAL A 123 13.03 -14.51 8.40
CA VAL A 123 12.64 -13.22 7.79
C VAL A 123 11.53 -12.64 8.65
N SER A 124 11.79 -11.52 9.31
CA SER A 124 10.86 -10.88 10.24
C SER A 124 10.34 -9.56 9.68
N MET A 125 9.02 -9.45 9.56
CA MET A 125 8.34 -8.17 9.29
C MET A 125 8.06 -7.38 10.57
N ASN A 126 8.45 -7.93 11.73
CA ASN A 126 8.22 -7.32 13.03
C ASN A 126 9.39 -6.40 13.39
N TYR A 127 9.09 -5.29 14.07
CA TYR A 127 10.07 -4.26 14.41
C TYR A 127 10.84 -4.52 15.71
N GLY A 128 10.38 -5.47 16.53
CA GLY A 128 10.99 -5.78 17.81
C GLY A 128 12.21 -6.70 17.72
N ASN A 129 12.86 -6.91 18.86
CA ASN A 129 14.07 -7.73 19.02
C ASN A 129 13.84 -8.98 19.91
N GLN A 130 12.60 -9.45 20.00
CA GLN A 130 12.22 -10.51 20.94
C GLN A 130 12.92 -11.84 20.66
N ILE A 131 13.23 -12.17 19.39
CA ILE A 131 13.98 -13.38 19.05
C ILE A 131 15.41 -13.31 19.60
N GLN A 132 16.06 -12.16 19.47
CA GLN A 132 17.41 -11.91 20.02
C GLN A 132 17.40 -12.01 21.55
N LYS A 133 16.44 -11.37 22.21
CA LYS A 133 16.26 -11.48 23.67
C LYS A 133 16.04 -12.93 24.11
N ALA A 134 15.23 -13.68 23.37
CA ALA A 134 14.99 -15.09 23.64
C ALA A 134 16.27 -15.92 23.47
N TYR A 135 17.02 -15.68 22.40
CA TYR A 135 18.32 -16.31 22.13
C TYR A 135 19.32 -16.05 23.26
N ASN A 136 19.53 -14.78 23.62
CA ASN A 136 20.41 -14.39 24.71
C ASN A 136 20.00 -15.01 26.05
N SER A 137 18.69 -15.07 26.33
CA SER A 137 18.18 -15.72 27.54
C SER A 137 18.36 -17.24 27.55
N LEU A 138 18.26 -17.94 26.41
CA LEU A 138 18.40 -19.41 26.36
C LEU A 138 19.85 -19.86 26.48
N TYR A 139 20.75 -19.11 25.85
CA TYR A 139 22.15 -19.51 25.74
C TYR A 139 23.07 -18.76 26.71
N SER A 140 22.49 -17.93 27.59
CA SER A 140 23.23 -17.10 28.57
C SER A 140 24.33 -16.26 27.92
N THR A 141 24.07 -15.75 26.72
CA THR A 141 25.00 -14.92 25.96
C THR A 141 24.74 -13.44 26.24
N GLN A 142 25.79 -12.63 26.26
CA GLN A 142 25.69 -11.16 26.31
C GLN A 142 25.98 -10.56 24.92
N LEU A 143 25.33 -11.11 23.89
CA LEU A 143 25.46 -10.58 22.53
C LEU A 143 24.60 -9.33 22.38
N SER A 144 24.99 -8.46 21.46
CA SER A 144 24.15 -7.32 21.07
C SER A 144 22.81 -7.83 20.50
N ASP A 145 21.70 -7.25 20.97
CA ASP A 145 20.36 -7.49 20.39
C ASP A 145 20.12 -6.63 19.12
N MET A 146 21.03 -5.69 18.82
CA MET A 146 20.89 -4.74 17.72
C MET A 146 21.35 -5.36 16.38
N PRO A 147 20.50 -5.35 15.34
CA PRO A 147 20.89 -5.74 13.98
C PRO A 147 21.94 -4.80 13.36
N GLU A 148 22.69 -5.29 12.39
CA GLU A 148 23.65 -4.51 11.60
C GLU A 148 23.12 -4.31 10.17
N PHE A 149 23.39 -3.14 9.57
CA PHE A 149 22.97 -2.87 8.20
C PHE A 149 23.85 -3.62 7.19
N SER A 150 23.22 -4.39 6.30
CA SER A 150 23.90 -5.10 5.22
C SER A 150 23.80 -4.30 3.93
N GLU A 151 24.93 -3.78 3.45
CA GLU A 151 25.03 -3.12 2.14
C GLU A 151 24.70 -4.10 0.99
N LYS A 152 25.00 -5.40 1.14
CA LYS A 152 24.70 -6.43 0.14
C LYS A 152 23.20 -6.56 -0.08
N PHE A 153 22.43 -6.64 1.01
CA PHE A 153 21.00 -6.92 0.96
C PHE A 153 20.14 -5.67 1.14
N ASN A 154 20.76 -4.50 1.32
CA ASN A 154 20.13 -3.21 1.60
C ASN A 154 19.10 -3.29 2.75
N MET A 155 19.43 -4.00 3.83
CA MET A 155 18.54 -4.19 4.98
C MET A 155 19.31 -4.52 6.25
N TYR A 156 18.62 -4.42 7.39
CA TYR A 156 19.16 -4.84 8.67
C TYR A 156 19.13 -6.36 8.83
N ILE A 157 20.25 -6.91 9.30
CA ILE A 157 20.42 -8.34 9.54
C ILE A 157 21.03 -8.53 10.91
N TRP A 158 20.43 -9.42 11.71
CA TRP A 158 21.05 -9.92 12.93
C TRP A 158 21.69 -11.27 12.63
N SER A 159 22.99 -11.36 12.87
CA SER A 159 23.78 -12.58 12.74
C SER A 159 24.71 -12.71 13.93
N ASN A 160 25.07 -13.93 14.29
CA ASN A 160 25.98 -14.18 15.39
C ASN A 160 26.91 -15.36 15.05
N LYS A 161 28.20 -15.29 15.42
CA LYS A 161 29.20 -16.33 15.11
C LYS A 161 28.86 -17.73 15.63
N GLN A 162 27.97 -17.82 16.62
CA GLN A 162 27.50 -19.07 17.23
C GLN A 162 26.22 -19.61 16.59
N SER A 163 25.47 -18.82 15.81
CA SER A 163 24.31 -19.27 15.05
C SER A 163 24.69 -19.37 13.57
N GLU A 164 24.33 -20.47 12.92
CA GLU A 164 24.54 -20.60 11.48
C GLU A 164 23.45 -19.87 10.67
N GLY A 165 22.32 -19.57 11.32
CA GLY A 165 21.20 -18.83 10.72
C GLY A 165 21.24 -17.32 11.01
N ASN A 166 20.51 -16.57 10.20
CA ASN A 166 20.37 -15.11 10.29
C ASN A 166 18.91 -14.67 10.49
N ILE A 167 18.72 -13.48 11.06
CA ILE A 167 17.43 -12.78 11.06
C ILE A 167 17.50 -11.60 10.10
N TYR A 168 16.64 -11.59 9.09
CA TYR A 168 16.51 -10.53 8.09
C TYR A 168 15.32 -9.62 8.45
N TYR A 169 15.49 -8.30 8.34
CA TYR A 169 14.47 -7.29 8.63
C TYR A 169 14.12 -6.44 7.41
N PRO A 170 13.29 -6.95 6.47
CA PRO A 170 12.94 -6.22 5.26
C PRO A 170 12.23 -4.88 5.52
N HIS A 171 11.44 -4.79 6.59
CA HIS A 171 10.75 -3.56 6.99
C HIS A 171 11.51 -2.74 8.04
N GLY A 172 12.79 -3.05 8.27
CA GLY A 172 13.61 -2.42 9.29
C GLY A 172 13.25 -2.84 10.71
N ASP A 173 13.81 -2.13 11.69
CA ASP A 173 13.70 -2.47 13.10
C ASP A 173 13.59 -1.23 14.00
N ALA A 174 13.09 -1.40 15.22
CA ALA A 174 12.78 -0.31 16.13
C ALA A 174 14.02 0.39 16.74
N TYR A 175 15.25 -0.10 16.55
CA TYR A 175 16.47 0.66 16.87
C TYR A 175 16.75 1.76 15.85
N HIS A 176 16.32 1.55 14.60
CA HIS A 176 16.61 2.43 13.47
C HIS A 176 15.32 3.06 12.92
N LEU A 177 14.67 3.89 13.73
CA LEU A 177 13.35 4.50 13.42
C LEU A 177 13.28 5.21 12.07
N ASP A 178 14.39 5.82 11.63
CA ASP A 178 14.47 6.54 10.35
C ASP A 178 14.37 5.60 9.14
N ASN A 179 14.67 4.30 9.33
CA ASN A 179 14.69 3.26 8.30
C ASN A 179 13.57 2.23 8.44
N ILE A 180 12.61 2.44 9.36
CA ILE A 180 11.49 1.51 9.45
C ILE A 180 10.60 1.71 8.23
N GLY A 181 10.46 0.65 7.44
CA GLY A 181 9.56 0.52 6.30
C GLY A 181 8.10 0.49 6.75
N ILE A 182 7.63 1.59 7.35
CA ILE A 182 6.25 1.74 7.81
C ILE A 182 5.47 2.74 6.97
N SER A 183 6.10 3.41 6.01
CA SER A 183 5.41 4.33 5.11
C SER A 183 5.38 3.80 3.69
N LEU A 184 4.36 4.17 2.92
CA LEU A 184 4.26 3.77 1.51
C LEU A 184 5.50 4.17 0.69
N ASN A 185 6.18 5.25 1.06
CA ASN A 185 7.38 5.71 0.35
C ASN A 185 8.64 4.92 0.70
N GLU A 186 8.62 4.13 1.77
CA GLU A 186 9.72 3.24 2.12
C GLU A 186 9.44 1.82 1.61
N ILE A 187 8.22 1.30 1.82
CA ILE A 187 7.80 -0.04 1.35
C ILE A 187 7.76 -0.12 -0.18
N LYS A 188 7.60 0.99 -0.89
CA LYS A 188 7.68 0.96 -2.35
C LYS A 188 9.03 0.47 -2.85
N ASN A 189 10.12 0.68 -2.11
CA ASN A 189 11.41 0.19 -2.55
C ASN A 189 11.32 -1.34 -2.47
N SER A 190 11.38 -1.99 -3.63
CA SER A 190 11.33 -3.45 -3.68
C SER A 190 12.45 -4.01 -2.81
N LEU A 191 12.30 -5.26 -2.35
CA LEU A 191 13.42 -5.99 -1.79
C LEU A 191 14.62 -5.91 -2.76
N SER A 192 15.84 -5.78 -2.24
CA SER A 192 17.03 -5.67 -3.09
C SER A 192 17.11 -6.88 -4.04
N ASP A 193 17.66 -6.69 -5.23
CA ASP A 193 17.81 -7.77 -6.20
C ASP A 193 18.61 -8.93 -5.60
N GLU A 194 19.63 -8.64 -4.77
CA GLU A 194 20.41 -9.63 -4.05
C GLU A 194 19.58 -10.45 -3.06
N PHE A 195 18.66 -9.82 -2.32
CA PHE A 195 17.80 -10.56 -1.41
C PHE A 195 16.69 -11.32 -2.14
N CYS A 196 16.18 -10.77 -3.25
CA CYS A 196 15.27 -11.50 -4.14
C CYS A 196 15.93 -12.78 -4.68
N ASN A 197 17.20 -12.69 -5.08
CA ASN A 197 18.00 -13.82 -5.53
C ASN A 197 18.22 -14.83 -4.40
N GLU A 198 18.51 -14.37 -3.19
CA GLU A 198 18.64 -15.25 -2.01
C GLU A 198 17.34 -16.04 -1.73
N ILE A 199 16.17 -15.37 -1.79
CA ILE A 199 14.87 -16.05 -1.66
C ILE A 199 14.69 -17.10 -2.76
N ALA A 200 15.02 -16.75 -4.00
CA ALA A 200 14.94 -17.67 -5.14
C ALA A 200 15.89 -18.86 -4.96
N GLU A 201 17.12 -18.65 -4.49
CA GLU A 201 18.09 -19.71 -4.18
C GLU A 201 17.57 -20.65 -3.10
N TRP A 202 17.03 -20.14 -1.99
CA TRP A 202 16.39 -21.00 -0.97
C TRP A 202 15.27 -21.86 -1.58
N ILE A 203 14.46 -21.28 -2.47
CA ILE A 203 13.40 -22.02 -3.15
C ILE A 203 13.98 -23.09 -4.11
N TYR A 204 14.99 -22.77 -4.90
CA TYR A 204 15.60 -23.72 -5.84
C TYR A 204 16.37 -24.85 -5.14
N GLU A 205 16.94 -24.56 -3.97
CA GLU A 205 17.62 -25.53 -3.13
C GLU A 205 16.70 -26.38 -2.25
N GLY A 206 15.38 -26.26 -2.42
CA GLY A 206 14.38 -27.12 -1.78
C GLY A 206 14.10 -26.78 -0.33
N TYR A 207 14.26 -25.53 0.11
CA TYR A 207 13.95 -25.12 1.48
C TYR A 207 12.43 -25.22 1.76
N CYS A 208 12.11 -25.29 3.05
CA CYS A 208 10.76 -25.17 3.57
C CYS A 208 10.53 -23.80 4.19
N PHE A 209 9.54 -23.07 3.67
CA PHE A 209 9.12 -21.77 4.21
C PHE A 209 7.94 -21.98 5.16
N ILE A 210 8.06 -21.49 6.38
CA ILE A 210 6.99 -21.52 7.39
C ILE A 210 6.54 -20.08 7.66
N PHE A 211 5.39 -19.71 7.12
CA PHE A 211 4.77 -18.40 7.32
C PHE A 211 3.94 -18.41 8.60
N ALA A 212 4.34 -17.65 9.61
CA ALA A 212 3.72 -17.64 10.93
C ALA A 212 3.37 -16.21 11.39
N GLY A 213 2.13 -16.03 11.87
CA GLY A 213 1.65 -14.70 12.26
C GLY A 213 1.61 -13.67 11.12
N TYR A 214 1.75 -14.13 9.88
CA TYR A 214 1.88 -13.33 8.67
C TYR A 214 0.59 -13.38 7.85
N SER A 215 0.02 -12.22 7.55
CA SER A 215 -1.30 -12.13 6.90
C SER A 215 -1.27 -12.19 5.38
N CYS A 216 -0.06 -12.19 4.79
CA CYS A 216 0.20 -12.14 3.35
C CYS A 216 -0.25 -10.83 2.68
N SER A 217 -0.36 -9.74 3.44
CA SER A 217 -0.90 -8.45 2.99
C SER A 217 0.12 -7.53 2.29
N ASP A 218 1.37 -7.98 2.15
CA ASP A 218 2.49 -7.16 1.68
C ASP A 218 2.54 -7.11 0.14
N ASN A 219 1.53 -6.45 -0.41
CA ASN A 219 1.24 -6.38 -1.85
C ASN A 219 2.21 -5.49 -2.66
N PHE A 220 3.08 -4.72 -2.01
CA PHE A 220 3.93 -3.72 -2.69
C PHE A 220 5.39 -4.18 -2.86
N ASP A 221 5.89 -5.04 -1.98
CA ASP A 221 7.30 -5.42 -1.88
C ASP A 221 7.48 -6.94 -1.88
N VAL A 222 6.81 -7.66 -0.98
CA VAL A 222 7.02 -9.10 -0.78
C VAL A 222 6.28 -9.95 -1.81
N ASN A 223 4.95 -9.79 -1.92
CA ASN A 223 4.14 -10.63 -2.79
C ASN A 223 4.55 -10.53 -4.28
N PRO A 224 4.92 -9.35 -4.81
CA PRO A 224 5.45 -9.24 -6.17
C PRO A 224 6.74 -10.03 -6.42
N VAL A 225 7.57 -10.24 -5.39
CA VAL A 225 8.82 -11.03 -5.51
C VAL A 225 8.49 -12.51 -5.71
N PHE A 226 7.67 -13.10 -4.84
CA PHE A 226 7.27 -14.52 -4.98
C PHE A 226 6.58 -14.81 -6.32
N ARG A 227 5.79 -13.87 -6.84
CA ARG A 227 5.12 -14.02 -8.15
C ARG A 227 6.09 -14.09 -9.33
N LYS A 228 7.29 -13.50 -9.22
CA LYS A 228 8.30 -13.45 -10.29
C LYS A 228 9.26 -14.64 -10.26
N ILE A 229 9.34 -15.36 -9.14
CA ILE A 229 10.25 -16.50 -8.98
C ILE A 229 9.66 -17.71 -9.70
N ASP A 230 10.47 -18.39 -10.50
CA ASP A 230 10.06 -19.62 -11.15
C ASP A 230 9.88 -20.74 -10.12
N LYS A 231 9.05 -21.72 -10.46
CA LYS A 231 8.74 -22.82 -9.55
C LYS A 231 9.99 -23.65 -9.24
N GLY A 232 10.38 -23.69 -7.97
CA GLY A 232 11.49 -24.50 -7.47
C GLY A 232 11.17 -25.98 -7.35
N SER A 233 12.22 -26.81 -7.34
CA SER A 233 12.10 -28.26 -7.14
C SER A 233 12.27 -28.63 -5.68
N ASN A 234 11.40 -29.51 -5.17
CA ASN A 234 11.34 -30.03 -3.81
C ASN A 234 11.09 -28.99 -2.69
N SER A 235 10.87 -27.72 -3.03
CA SER A 235 10.54 -26.68 -2.05
C SER A 235 9.13 -26.85 -1.49
N SER A 236 8.92 -26.32 -0.29
CA SER A 236 7.60 -26.32 0.33
C SER A 236 7.28 -25.04 1.06
N ALA A 237 6.01 -24.67 1.09
CA ALA A 237 5.50 -23.55 1.86
C ALA A 237 4.37 -24.02 2.78
N ILE A 238 4.43 -23.60 4.03
CA ILE A 238 3.45 -23.88 5.08
C ILE A 238 2.97 -22.52 5.62
N ILE A 239 1.71 -22.18 5.38
CA ILE A 239 1.07 -21.02 6.01
C ILE A 239 0.33 -21.47 7.26
N LEU A 240 0.72 -20.92 8.41
CA LEU A 240 0.00 -21.08 9.68
C LEU A 240 -1.14 -20.07 9.73
N ASN A 241 -2.34 -20.51 9.38
CA ASN A 241 -3.54 -19.68 9.44
C ASN A 241 -4.16 -19.79 10.83
N HIS A 242 -4.04 -18.73 11.64
CA HIS A 242 -4.45 -18.78 13.04
C HIS A 242 -5.95 -19.10 13.20
N VAL A 243 -6.27 -20.02 14.10
CA VAL A 243 -7.63 -20.25 14.60
C VAL A 243 -7.66 -20.05 16.12
N ASN A 244 -8.81 -19.63 16.65
CA ASN A 244 -8.95 -19.33 18.07
C ASN A 244 -9.03 -20.61 18.93
N GLU A 245 -9.43 -21.74 18.34
CA GLU A 245 -9.68 -22.98 19.05
C GLU A 245 -9.09 -24.19 18.34
N VAL A 246 -8.58 -25.14 19.13
CA VAL A 246 -8.01 -26.41 18.64
C VAL A 246 -9.05 -27.23 17.86
N SER A 247 -10.34 -27.09 18.17
CA SER A 247 -11.45 -27.75 17.46
C SER A 247 -11.53 -27.38 15.98
N GLN A 248 -10.95 -26.24 15.59
CA GLN A 248 -10.97 -25.69 14.24
C GLN A 248 -9.74 -26.08 13.41
N GLU A 249 -8.84 -26.88 13.99
CA GLU A 249 -7.59 -27.27 13.34
C GLU A 249 -7.79 -28.19 12.14
N LYS A 250 -7.16 -27.84 11.01
CA LYS A 250 -7.18 -28.65 9.79
C LYS A 250 -6.02 -28.29 8.88
N VAL A 251 -5.59 -29.27 8.09
CA VAL A 251 -4.64 -29.04 6.99
C VAL A 251 -5.42 -28.97 5.69
N GLN A 252 -5.14 -27.95 4.89
CA GLN A 252 -5.62 -27.83 3.52
C GLN A 252 -4.40 -27.75 2.60
N GLN A 253 -4.33 -28.61 1.59
CA GLN A 253 -3.23 -28.54 0.62
C GLN A 253 -3.32 -27.29 -0.26
N THR A 254 -4.53 -26.76 -0.47
CA THR A 254 -4.74 -25.55 -1.26
C THR A 254 -6.03 -24.85 -0.83
N ASP A 255 -5.96 -23.57 -0.44
CA ASP A 255 -7.13 -22.68 -0.32
C ASP A 255 -6.94 -21.50 -1.27
N PHE A 256 -7.38 -21.67 -2.53
CA PHE A 256 -7.12 -20.77 -3.67
C PHE A 256 -7.98 -19.49 -3.68
N ASN A 257 -8.84 -19.27 -2.69
CA ASN A 257 -9.80 -18.16 -2.74
C ASN A 257 -9.19 -16.79 -2.43
N ARG A 258 -7.96 -16.75 -1.88
CA ARG A 258 -7.22 -15.50 -1.60
C ARG A 258 -6.11 -15.32 -2.61
N ARG A 259 -6.14 -14.21 -3.36
CA ARG A 259 -5.14 -13.88 -4.38
C ARG A 259 -3.73 -13.85 -3.78
N GLU A 260 -3.59 -13.33 -2.57
CA GLU A 260 -2.33 -13.14 -1.87
C GLU A 260 -1.63 -14.48 -1.57
N PHE A 261 -2.40 -15.50 -1.18
CA PHE A 261 -1.86 -16.84 -0.94
C PHE A 261 -1.36 -17.45 -2.25
N ASN A 262 -2.10 -17.25 -3.35
CA ASN A 262 -1.70 -17.77 -4.65
C ASN A 262 -0.41 -17.12 -5.16
N GLU A 263 -0.22 -15.83 -4.90
CA GLU A 263 1.00 -15.11 -5.27
C GLU A 263 2.21 -15.63 -4.48
N ILE A 264 2.07 -15.87 -3.17
CA ILE A 264 3.15 -16.41 -2.33
C ILE A 264 3.44 -17.88 -2.63
N PHE A 265 2.42 -18.69 -2.90
CA PHE A 265 2.57 -20.12 -3.14
C PHE A 265 3.06 -20.48 -4.54
N ALA A 266 3.02 -19.53 -5.49
CA ALA A 266 3.38 -19.77 -6.90
C ALA A 266 4.74 -20.46 -7.12
N PRO A 267 5.84 -20.08 -6.43
CA PRO A 267 7.15 -20.63 -6.70
C PRO A 267 7.45 -21.96 -5.97
N PHE A 268 6.53 -22.46 -5.14
CA PHE A 268 6.78 -23.64 -4.30
C PHE A 268 6.21 -24.93 -4.92
N GLU A 269 6.92 -26.06 -4.77
CA GLU A 269 6.42 -27.36 -5.24
C GLU A 269 5.21 -27.84 -4.42
N LYS A 270 5.33 -27.78 -3.09
CA LYS A 270 4.35 -28.32 -2.14
C LYS A 270 3.83 -27.21 -1.23
N ASN A 271 2.53 -26.98 -1.26
CA ASN A 271 1.88 -25.92 -0.49
C ASN A 271 0.94 -26.51 0.56
N TYR A 272 0.92 -25.91 1.74
CA TYR A 272 0.06 -26.31 2.85
C TYR A 272 -0.46 -25.07 3.59
N VAL A 273 -1.74 -25.06 3.88
CA VAL A 273 -2.36 -24.15 4.84
C VAL A 273 -2.73 -24.97 6.06
N LEU A 274 -2.03 -24.72 7.17
CA LEU A 274 -2.36 -25.31 8.46
C LEU A 274 -3.17 -24.30 9.26
N HIS A 275 -4.47 -24.58 9.40
CA HIS A 275 -5.32 -23.86 10.34
C HIS A 275 -5.00 -24.35 11.74
N ALA A 276 -4.36 -23.52 12.57
CA ALA A 276 -3.98 -23.92 13.92
C ALA A 276 -3.78 -22.77 14.89
N VAL A 277 -3.88 -23.06 16.19
CA VAL A 277 -3.45 -22.13 17.23
C VAL A 277 -1.93 -22.01 17.13
N THR A 278 -1.45 -20.84 16.73
CA THR A 278 -0.02 -20.61 16.40
C THR A 278 0.90 -21.05 17.52
N ASP A 279 0.62 -20.67 18.76
CA ASP A 279 1.42 -21.08 19.93
C ASP A 279 1.51 -22.59 20.08
N GLN A 280 0.42 -23.31 19.84
CA GLN A 280 0.41 -24.77 19.94
C GLN A 280 1.30 -25.40 18.87
N VAL A 281 1.29 -24.87 17.64
CA VAL A 281 2.21 -25.33 16.59
C VAL A 281 3.66 -25.14 17.01
N PHE A 282 4.02 -23.97 17.55
CA PHE A 282 5.37 -23.71 18.06
C PHE A 282 5.74 -24.65 19.22
N CYS A 283 4.80 -24.95 20.13
CA CYS A 283 4.98 -25.98 21.16
C CYS A 283 5.28 -27.35 20.55
N ASP A 284 4.52 -27.75 19.54
CA ASP A 284 4.61 -29.07 18.92
C ASP A 284 5.95 -29.24 18.16
N ILE A 285 6.43 -28.19 17.50
CA ILE A 285 7.69 -28.23 16.71
C ILE A 285 8.96 -27.92 17.53
N ALA A 286 8.85 -27.51 18.79
CA ALA A 286 10.01 -27.17 19.62
C ALA A 286 11.11 -28.26 19.58
N ILE A 287 12.36 -27.83 19.46
CA ILE A 287 13.54 -28.72 19.37
C ILE A 287 13.85 -29.26 20.76
N THR A 288 13.78 -28.42 21.79
CA THR A 288 13.96 -28.85 23.17
C THR A 288 12.69 -28.64 24.00
N ASN A 289 12.34 -29.65 24.81
CA ASN A 289 11.22 -29.55 25.77
C ASN A 289 11.60 -28.77 27.04
N LYS A 290 12.64 -27.92 27.00
CA LYS A 290 13.17 -27.22 28.19
C LYS A 290 12.44 -25.92 28.50
N LEU A 291 11.62 -25.44 27.56
CA LEU A 291 10.89 -24.19 27.70
C LEU A 291 9.71 -24.38 28.67
N LYS A 292 9.82 -23.82 29.87
CA LYS A 292 8.68 -23.67 30.78
C LYS A 292 8.04 -22.31 30.54
N HIS A 293 6.71 -22.27 30.39
CA HIS A 293 5.97 -21.01 30.46
C HIS A 293 6.31 -20.32 31.78
N LYS A 294 7.02 -19.19 31.69
CA LYS A 294 7.22 -18.29 32.83
C LYS A 294 6.00 -17.38 32.92
N ASN A 295 5.44 -17.24 34.12
CA ASN A 295 4.46 -16.20 34.41
C ASN A 295 5.19 -14.86 34.45
N PHE A 296 5.19 -14.14 33.33
CA PHE A 296 5.60 -12.74 33.31
C PHE A 296 4.42 -11.84 33.78
N ASN A 297 4.49 -10.53 33.56
CA ASN A 297 3.29 -9.68 33.57
C ASN A 297 3.02 -9.28 32.12
N THR A 298 1.77 -8.93 31.79
CA THR A 298 1.41 -8.55 30.43
C THR A 298 2.09 -7.23 30.10
N TYR A 299 2.86 -7.22 29.01
CA TYR A 299 3.44 -5.99 28.50
C TYR A 299 2.33 -5.08 27.96
N ASP A 300 2.16 -3.92 28.58
CA ASP A 300 1.18 -2.93 28.15
C ASP A 300 1.78 -2.06 27.04
N TRP A 301 1.83 -2.63 25.84
CA TRP A 301 2.41 -1.95 24.68
C TRP A 301 1.80 -0.56 24.46
N LYS A 302 0.50 -0.39 24.74
CA LYS A 302 -0.22 0.86 24.45
C LYS A 302 0.28 1.97 25.35
N ASN A 303 0.37 1.71 26.65
CA ASN A 303 0.90 2.68 27.59
C ASN A 303 2.37 2.97 27.34
N GLU A 304 3.21 1.97 27.05
CA GLU A 304 4.62 2.20 26.76
C GLU A 304 4.83 2.97 25.45
N PHE A 305 4.12 2.61 24.37
CA PHE A 305 4.20 3.31 23.08
C PHE A 305 3.95 4.82 23.24
N PHE A 306 2.91 5.19 23.99
CA PHE A 306 2.57 6.59 24.20
C PHE A 306 3.41 7.32 25.27
N LYS A 307 4.32 6.63 25.97
CA LYS A 307 5.38 7.31 26.75
C LYS A 307 6.48 7.85 25.84
N TYR A 308 6.89 7.06 24.84
CA TYR A 308 7.92 7.48 23.87
C TYR A 308 7.37 8.48 22.84
N ALA A 309 6.09 8.37 22.47
CA ALA A 309 5.43 9.35 21.61
C ALA A 309 5.10 10.64 22.39
N LEU A 310 5.89 11.70 22.21
CA LEU A 310 5.64 13.03 22.76
C LEU A 310 4.25 13.53 22.36
N LYS A 311 3.51 13.94 23.38
CA LYS A 311 2.18 14.53 23.27
C LYS A 311 2.28 15.98 22.77
N GLY A 312 2.69 16.18 21.52
CA GLY A 312 2.66 17.49 20.85
C GLY A 312 1.27 17.90 20.33
N ASN A 313 0.24 17.17 20.71
CA ASN A 313 -1.11 17.29 20.17
C ASN A 313 -1.93 18.37 20.88
N SER A 314 -1.63 19.63 20.57
CA SER A 314 -2.67 20.67 20.68
C SER A 314 -3.89 20.24 19.85
N GLU A 315 -5.10 20.55 20.30
CA GLU A 315 -6.34 20.26 19.57
C GLU A 315 -6.26 20.72 18.09
N LYS A 316 -5.54 21.82 17.85
CA LYS A 316 -5.24 22.35 16.51
C LYS A 316 -4.39 21.40 15.65
N SER A 317 -3.36 20.77 16.21
CA SER A 317 -2.52 19.80 15.50
C SER A 317 -3.34 18.56 15.14
N GLN A 318 -4.10 18.04 16.10
CA GLN A 318 -4.98 16.88 15.91
C GLN A 318 -6.00 17.11 14.80
N LYS A 319 -6.59 18.31 14.78
CA LYS A 319 -7.50 18.71 13.71
C LYS A 319 -6.83 18.70 12.33
N TYR A 320 -5.63 19.27 12.20
CA TYR A 320 -4.96 19.34 10.91
C TYR A 320 -4.53 17.97 10.40
N LEU A 321 -4.05 17.10 11.29
CA LEU A 321 -3.76 15.73 10.94
C LEU A 321 -5.04 14.98 10.55
N ALA A 322 -6.16 15.16 11.27
CA ALA A 322 -7.45 14.59 10.88
C ALA A 322 -7.91 15.03 9.47
N ILE A 323 -7.63 16.28 9.08
CA ILE A 323 -7.88 16.78 7.72
C ILE A 323 -6.98 16.09 6.69
N GLY A 324 -5.71 15.85 7.04
CA GLY A 324 -4.76 15.06 6.23
C GLY A 324 -5.23 13.62 6.04
N ILE A 325 -5.64 12.95 7.13
CA ILE A 325 -6.21 11.60 7.10
C ILE A 325 -7.48 11.56 6.24
N CYS A 326 -8.37 12.55 6.37
CA CYS A 326 -9.53 12.67 5.49
C CYS A 326 -9.11 12.72 4.02
N GLN A 327 -8.08 13.50 3.70
CA GLN A 327 -7.59 13.62 2.34
C GLN A 327 -7.00 12.31 1.80
N VAL A 328 -6.13 11.64 2.57
CA VAL A 328 -5.42 10.45 2.09
C VAL A 328 -6.35 9.24 1.92
N LEU A 329 -7.40 9.15 2.74
CA LEU A 329 -8.42 8.09 2.70
C LEU A 329 -9.65 8.44 1.83
N ASP A 330 -9.64 9.60 1.17
CA ASP A 330 -10.77 10.13 0.40
C ASP A 330 -12.08 10.24 1.21
N ILE A 331 -12.00 10.57 2.49
CA ILE A 331 -13.14 10.81 3.39
C ILE A 331 -13.55 12.28 3.29
N ALA A 332 -14.83 12.52 3.03
CA ALA A 332 -15.41 13.86 3.08
C ALA A 332 -16.35 13.98 4.28
N ASP A 333 -15.87 14.66 5.32
CA ASP A 333 -16.64 14.92 6.54
C ASP A 333 -16.77 16.43 6.79
N GLY A 334 -18.02 16.89 6.91
CA GLY A 334 -18.39 18.27 7.20
C GLY A 334 -18.17 18.70 8.66
N THR A 335 -18.02 17.77 9.61
CA THR A 335 -17.70 18.04 11.01
C THR A 335 -16.21 18.35 11.18
N ILE A 336 -15.36 17.60 10.47
CA ILE A 336 -13.90 17.75 10.47
C ILE A 336 -13.48 18.92 9.58
N VAL A 337 -13.93 18.93 8.32
CA VAL A 337 -13.66 19.99 7.33
C VAL A 337 -14.95 20.77 7.09
N ASN A 338 -15.01 22.03 7.54
CA ASN A 338 -16.26 22.79 7.52
C ASN A 338 -16.17 24.06 6.66
N LYS A 339 -17.33 24.64 6.34
CA LYS A 339 -17.46 25.85 5.52
C LYS A 339 -16.69 27.04 6.10
N GLU A 340 -16.54 27.13 7.41
CA GLU A 340 -15.89 28.27 8.08
C GLU A 340 -14.39 28.31 7.79
N HIS A 341 -13.75 27.15 7.57
CA HIS A 341 -12.35 27.07 7.15
C HIS A 341 -12.10 27.82 5.83
N PHE A 342 -13.09 27.89 4.95
CA PHE A 342 -12.98 28.54 3.64
C PHE A 342 -13.58 29.96 3.60
N LYS A 343 -14.36 30.36 4.61
CA LYS A 343 -15.02 31.68 4.67
C LYS A 343 -14.11 32.81 5.16
N LYS A 344 -13.02 32.50 5.89
CA LYS A 344 -12.04 33.52 6.31
C LYS A 344 -11.26 34.01 5.09
N SER A 345 -11.71 35.14 4.54
CA SER A 345 -11.25 35.79 3.31
C SER A 345 -9.84 36.39 3.38
N ASP A 346 -8.98 35.90 4.27
CA ASP A 346 -7.63 36.39 4.37
C ASP A 346 -6.72 35.53 3.48
N ASN A 347 -6.14 36.16 2.46
CA ASN A 347 -5.06 35.61 1.63
C ASN A 347 -3.84 35.12 2.46
N GLN A 348 -3.86 35.28 3.79
CA GLN A 348 -2.96 34.62 4.72
C GLN A 348 -3.15 33.10 4.80
N PHE A 349 -4.25 32.53 4.29
CA PHE A 349 -4.43 31.08 4.25
C PHE A 349 -3.24 30.42 3.53
N PHE A 350 -2.86 30.91 2.35
CA PHE A 350 -1.65 30.48 1.62
C PHE A 350 -0.31 30.98 2.20
N LYS A 351 -0.31 31.80 3.25
CA LYS A 351 0.89 32.09 4.06
C LYS A 351 1.06 31.08 5.21
N ARG A 352 0.04 30.27 5.51
CA ARG A 352 0.14 29.14 6.45
C ARG A 352 0.75 27.94 5.72
N ASN A 353 1.38 27.05 6.48
CA ASN A 353 2.06 25.84 6.00
C ASN A 353 1.32 25.17 4.81
N TRP A 354 2.07 24.83 3.75
CA TRP A 354 1.49 24.31 2.50
C TRP A 354 0.64 23.06 2.72
N TYR A 355 1.02 22.20 3.66
CA TYR A 355 0.33 20.97 4.03
C TYR A 355 -1.16 21.25 4.29
N ILE A 356 -1.43 22.14 5.26
CA ILE A 356 -2.79 22.45 5.71
C ILE A 356 -3.65 22.97 4.54
N ASN A 357 -3.08 23.87 3.74
CA ASN A 357 -3.80 24.48 2.63
C ASN A 357 -4.14 23.48 1.54
N TYR A 358 -3.16 22.64 1.19
CA TYR A 358 -3.33 21.63 0.18
C TYR A 358 -4.40 20.62 0.60
N HIS A 359 -4.30 20.03 1.80
CA HIS A 359 -5.29 19.05 2.27
C HIS A 359 -6.69 19.65 2.39
N LEU A 360 -6.83 20.90 2.86
CA LEU A 360 -8.13 21.59 2.86
C LEU A 360 -8.69 21.80 1.44
N PHE A 361 -7.86 22.25 0.51
CA PHE A 361 -8.23 22.41 -0.89
C PHE A 361 -8.69 21.07 -1.51
N ARG A 362 -7.98 19.98 -1.23
CA ARG A 362 -8.32 18.65 -1.76
C ARG A 362 -9.68 18.17 -1.24
N ASN A 363 -9.98 18.39 0.04
CA ASN A 363 -11.25 18.03 0.69
C ASN A 363 -12.46 18.89 0.28
N ALA A 364 -12.25 20.09 -0.24
CA ALA A 364 -13.32 21.07 -0.47
C ALA A 364 -14.43 20.61 -1.45
N ASP A 365 -14.11 19.69 -2.35
CA ASP A 365 -15.06 19.17 -3.32
C ASP A 365 -16.07 18.23 -2.65
N GLY A 366 -15.60 17.39 -1.73
CA GLY A 366 -16.43 16.40 -1.04
C GLY A 366 -17.46 17.00 -0.09
N ILE A 367 -17.21 18.20 0.44
CA ILE A 367 -18.13 18.92 1.31
C ILE A 367 -18.89 20.06 0.58
N ASN A 368 -18.81 20.11 -0.75
CA ASN A 368 -19.49 21.09 -1.62
C ASN A 368 -19.17 22.58 -1.28
N VAL A 369 -17.88 22.89 -1.03
CA VAL A 369 -17.40 24.26 -0.72
C VAL A 369 -16.43 24.82 -1.77
N ILE A 370 -16.29 24.15 -2.92
CA ILE A 370 -15.39 24.54 -4.02
C ILE A 370 -15.57 26.00 -4.48
N LYS A 371 -16.79 26.56 -4.37
CA LYS A 371 -17.09 27.96 -4.73
C LYS A 371 -16.32 29.00 -3.91
N TYR A 372 -15.80 28.62 -2.75
CA TYR A 372 -14.96 29.51 -1.93
C TYR A 372 -13.49 29.45 -2.34
N ILE A 373 -13.05 28.39 -3.05
CA ILE A 373 -11.70 28.27 -3.59
C ILE A 373 -11.48 29.19 -4.79
N SER A 374 -12.50 29.49 -5.61
CA SER A 374 -12.33 30.43 -6.72
C SER A 374 -11.95 31.85 -6.30
N ARG A 375 -12.11 32.18 -5.01
CA ARG A 375 -11.71 33.46 -4.40
C ARG A 375 -10.29 33.44 -3.86
N MET A 376 -9.66 32.27 -3.80
CA MET A 376 -8.28 32.09 -3.41
C MET A 376 -7.39 32.47 -4.59
N LYS A 377 -6.45 33.39 -4.38
CA LYS A 377 -5.38 33.65 -5.36
C LYS A 377 -4.30 32.60 -5.13
N PRO A 378 -4.17 31.56 -5.98
CA PRO A 378 -3.02 30.68 -5.86
C PRO A 378 -1.77 31.55 -5.98
N ASN A 379 -0.79 31.30 -5.09
CA ASN A 379 0.57 31.79 -5.32
C ASN A 379 1.04 31.31 -6.70
N LYS A 380 2.18 31.83 -7.19
CA LYS A 380 2.77 31.53 -8.52
C LYS A 380 3.05 30.03 -8.82
N ASP A 381 2.63 29.11 -7.95
CA ASP A 381 2.73 27.66 -8.08
C ASP A 381 1.79 27.13 -9.18
N LEU A 382 2.40 26.50 -10.18
CA LEU A 382 1.71 25.95 -11.36
C LEU A 382 0.89 24.70 -11.01
N LEU A 383 1.34 23.87 -10.07
CA LEU A 383 0.64 22.65 -9.65
C LEU A 383 -0.71 23.03 -9.03
N ALA A 384 -0.69 23.92 -8.04
CA ALA A 384 -1.89 24.41 -7.37
C ALA A 384 -2.88 25.07 -8.36
N LEU A 385 -2.38 25.88 -9.30
CA LEU A 385 -3.20 26.49 -10.34
C LEU A 385 -3.86 25.43 -11.25
N SER A 386 -3.10 24.43 -11.69
CA SER A 386 -3.63 23.35 -12.54
C SER A 386 -4.69 22.52 -11.81
N ASP A 387 -4.49 22.27 -10.52
CA ASP A 387 -5.41 21.54 -9.64
C ASP A 387 -6.75 22.29 -9.52
N ILE A 388 -6.70 23.61 -9.29
CA ILE A 388 -7.88 24.47 -9.23
C ILE A 388 -8.66 24.40 -10.54
N LEU A 389 -7.97 24.64 -11.68
CA LEU A 389 -8.59 24.63 -13.00
C LEU A 389 -9.25 23.28 -13.32
N SER A 390 -8.56 22.18 -12.99
CA SER A 390 -9.09 20.83 -13.19
C SER A 390 -10.36 20.57 -12.36
N LYS A 391 -10.41 20.99 -11.10
CA LYS A 391 -11.62 20.88 -10.25
C LYS A 391 -12.81 21.71 -10.78
N PHE A 392 -12.55 22.78 -11.53
CA PHE A 392 -13.59 23.56 -12.23
C PHE A 392 -13.99 22.98 -13.59
N GLY A 393 -13.40 21.86 -14.02
CA GLY A 393 -13.67 21.24 -15.32
C GLY A 393 -13.00 21.98 -16.49
N LEU A 394 -12.03 22.85 -16.21
CA LEU A 394 -11.28 23.62 -17.21
C LEU A 394 -10.03 22.85 -17.66
N TRP A 395 -10.20 21.63 -18.15
CA TRP A 395 -9.09 20.67 -18.36
C TRP A 395 -8.02 21.16 -19.34
N ASN A 396 -8.42 21.83 -20.42
CA ASN A 396 -7.47 22.40 -21.39
C ASN A 396 -6.62 23.52 -20.76
N PHE A 397 -7.23 24.38 -19.94
CA PHE A 397 -6.53 25.43 -19.21
C PHE A 397 -5.64 24.84 -18.12
N ALA A 398 -6.09 23.78 -17.44
CA ALA A 398 -5.30 23.07 -16.45
C ALA A 398 -4.03 22.45 -17.06
N ALA A 399 -4.13 21.83 -18.24
CA ALA A 399 -2.98 21.30 -18.97
C ALA A 399 -2.00 22.41 -19.37
N LYS A 400 -2.52 23.49 -19.97
CA LYS A 400 -1.69 24.63 -20.41
C LYS A 400 -1.06 25.42 -19.25
N ALA A 401 -1.68 25.42 -18.07
CA ALA A 401 -1.17 26.10 -16.89
C ALA A 401 0.19 25.55 -16.44
N MET A 402 0.47 24.27 -16.69
CA MET A 402 1.74 23.64 -16.34
C MET A 402 2.92 24.09 -17.19
N ARG A 403 2.68 24.73 -18.34
CA ARG A 403 3.72 25.26 -19.25
C ARG A 403 4.74 24.21 -19.75
N LYS A 404 4.40 22.93 -19.71
CA LYS A 404 5.18 21.81 -20.28
C LYS A 404 4.32 21.07 -21.28
N SER A 405 4.83 20.80 -22.48
CA SER A 405 4.16 19.95 -23.48
C SER A 405 4.46 18.48 -23.21
N PRO A 406 3.66 17.53 -23.75
CA PRO A 406 3.98 16.10 -23.70
C PRO A 406 5.39 15.78 -24.18
N GLN A 407 5.85 16.41 -25.28
CA GLN A 407 7.18 16.18 -25.82
C GLN A 407 8.29 16.65 -24.88
N THR A 408 8.16 17.85 -24.29
CA THR A 408 9.14 18.34 -23.31
C THR A 408 9.28 17.39 -22.12
N ILE A 409 8.18 16.78 -21.69
CA ILE A 409 8.18 15.82 -20.58
C ILE A 409 8.83 14.51 -21.00
N LEU A 410 8.62 14.05 -22.24
CA LEU A 410 9.30 12.88 -22.77
C LEU A 410 10.82 13.08 -22.77
N ASP A 411 11.28 14.23 -23.26
CA ASP A 411 12.71 14.57 -23.29
C ASP A 411 13.31 14.60 -21.86
N GLU A 412 12.58 15.15 -20.88
CA GLU A 412 12.97 15.13 -19.46
C GLU A 412 13.04 13.68 -18.91
N LEU A 413 12.05 12.84 -19.22
CA LEU A 413 12.01 11.44 -18.76
C LEU A 413 13.13 10.60 -19.38
N GLU A 414 13.43 10.77 -20.66
CA GLU A 414 14.54 10.10 -21.32
C GLU A 414 15.89 10.52 -20.72
N TYR A 415 16.06 11.79 -20.39
CA TYR A 415 17.24 12.28 -19.69
C TYR A 415 17.39 11.62 -18.31
N ILE A 416 16.33 11.56 -17.51
CA ILE A 416 16.34 10.91 -16.19
C ILE A 416 16.65 9.41 -16.35
N LYS A 417 16.05 8.73 -17.33
CA LYS A 417 16.27 7.32 -17.62
C LYS A 417 17.74 7.00 -17.94
N LEU A 418 18.45 7.91 -18.61
CA LEU A 418 19.88 7.76 -18.93
C LEU A 418 20.82 8.09 -17.76
N ASN A 419 20.35 8.89 -16.77
CA ASN A 419 21.18 9.43 -15.70
C ASN A 419 20.68 9.02 -14.29
N LYS A 420 20.15 7.80 -14.14
CA LYS A 420 19.48 7.32 -12.91
C LYS A 420 20.34 7.37 -11.62
N GLN A 421 21.67 7.48 -11.74
CA GLN A 421 22.61 7.38 -10.61
C GLN A 421 22.76 8.64 -9.76
N THR A 422 22.03 9.73 -10.05
CA THR A 422 22.11 10.96 -9.24
C THR A 422 20.82 11.20 -8.46
N GLU A 423 20.94 11.54 -7.17
CA GLU A 423 19.80 11.86 -6.28
C GLU A 423 18.87 12.97 -6.81
N LYS A 424 19.32 13.76 -7.80
CA LYS A 424 18.54 14.84 -8.41
C LYS A 424 17.59 14.37 -9.51
N ASN A 425 17.77 13.18 -10.04
CA ASN A 425 17.00 12.66 -11.16
C ASN A 425 15.84 11.80 -10.66
N ILE A 426 14.89 12.42 -9.99
CA ILE A 426 13.68 11.78 -9.43
C ILE A 426 12.46 12.21 -10.24
N ILE A 427 11.54 11.28 -10.51
CA ILE A 427 10.25 11.56 -11.12
C ILE A 427 9.25 11.95 -10.04
N ASP A 428 8.81 13.20 -10.05
CA ASP A 428 7.81 13.71 -9.11
C ASP A 428 6.53 14.24 -9.80
N TRP A 429 5.70 14.94 -9.03
CA TRP A 429 4.45 15.50 -9.51
C TRP A 429 4.62 16.65 -10.51
N ASP A 430 5.78 17.31 -10.61
CA ASP A 430 6.05 18.31 -11.65
C ASP A 430 6.20 17.68 -13.04
N ILE A 431 6.61 16.41 -13.10
CA ILE A 431 6.65 15.59 -14.32
C ILE A 431 5.30 14.91 -14.58
N SER A 432 4.70 14.33 -13.53
CA SER A 432 3.51 13.49 -13.68
C SER A 432 2.23 14.30 -13.86
N THR A 433 2.08 15.44 -13.17
CA THR A 433 0.85 16.25 -13.21
C THR A 433 0.52 16.77 -14.61
N PRO A 434 1.44 17.35 -15.38
CA PRO A 434 1.14 17.81 -16.73
C PRO A 434 0.61 16.67 -17.63
N LEU A 435 1.23 15.49 -17.61
CA LEU A 435 0.75 14.31 -18.36
C LEU A 435 -0.68 13.97 -17.98
N ASN A 436 -0.98 13.93 -16.68
CA ASN A 436 -2.32 13.67 -16.15
C ASN A 436 -3.34 14.71 -16.64
N ARG A 437 -2.96 16.00 -16.70
CA ARG A 437 -3.83 17.07 -17.18
C ARG A 437 -4.12 16.99 -18.67
N TYR A 438 -3.12 16.65 -19.48
CA TYR A 438 -3.34 16.42 -20.91
C TYR A 438 -4.21 15.19 -21.16
N ALA A 439 -3.92 14.07 -20.48
CA ALA A 439 -4.74 12.86 -20.58
C ALA A 439 -6.20 13.12 -20.19
N ASP A 440 -6.44 13.83 -19.07
CA ASP A 440 -7.77 14.27 -18.66
C ASP A 440 -8.46 15.10 -19.74
N TRP A 441 -7.76 16.08 -20.31
CA TRP A 441 -8.31 16.92 -21.37
C TRP A 441 -8.69 16.11 -22.61
N PHE A 442 -7.86 15.15 -23.03
CA PHE A 442 -8.11 14.33 -24.22
C PHE A 442 -9.30 13.40 -24.02
N ILE A 443 -9.33 12.67 -22.89
CA ILE A 443 -10.44 11.79 -22.52
C ILE A 443 -11.74 12.60 -22.46
N MET A 444 -11.75 13.73 -21.75
CA MET A 444 -12.97 14.53 -21.61
C MET A 444 -13.41 15.17 -22.93
N SER A 445 -12.49 15.51 -23.84
CA SER A 445 -12.86 16.04 -25.16
C SER A 445 -13.57 14.99 -26.02
N LEU A 446 -13.16 13.73 -25.93
CA LEU A 446 -13.80 12.62 -26.65
C LEU A 446 -15.21 12.34 -26.13
N PHE A 447 -15.39 12.30 -24.80
CA PHE A 447 -16.66 11.87 -24.20
C PHE A 447 -17.65 13.01 -23.91
N CYS A 448 -17.20 14.26 -23.73
CA CYS A 448 -18.14 15.39 -23.60
C CYS A 448 -18.69 15.86 -24.95
N PHE A 449 -18.01 15.54 -26.06
CA PHE A 449 -18.36 16.00 -27.40
C PHE A 449 -18.48 14.82 -28.38
N PRO A 450 -19.44 13.88 -28.19
CA PRO A 450 -19.59 12.67 -28.99
C PRO A 450 -19.66 12.91 -30.50
N LEU A 451 -20.31 14.00 -30.92
CA LEU A 451 -20.45 14.35 -32.34
C LEU A 451 -19.13 14.75 -33.00
N ARG A 452 -18.12 15.10 -32.19
CA ARG A 452 -16.76 15.48 -32.63
C ARG A 452 -15.73 14.42 -32.24
N TYR A 453 -16.16 13.21 -31.89
CA TYR A 453 -15.26 12.15 -31.41
C TYR A 453 -14.10 11.90 -32.38
N LYS A 454 -14.40 11.69 -33.68
CA LYS A 454 -13.37 11.44 -34.70
C LYS A 454 -12.38 12.60 -34.82
N TYR A 455 -12.88 13.84 -34.82
CA TYR A 455 -12.04 15.03 -34.86
C TYR A 455 -11.09 15.11 -33.66
N TYR A 456 -11.59 14.89 -32.45
CA TYR A 456 -10.75 14.93 -31.24
C TYR A 456 -9.78 13.75 -31.16
N LEU A 457 -10.15 12.58 -31.68
CA LEU A 457 -9.27 11.43 -31.77
C LEU A 457 -8.07 11.74 -32.68
N GLU A 458 -8.32 12.26 -33.88
CA GLU A 458 -7.26 12.64 -34.83
C GLU A 458 -6.41 13.79 -34.27
N LYS A 459 -7.05 14.81 -33.69
CA LYS A 459 -6.38 15.99 -33.14
C LYS A 459 -5.41 15.67 -32.00
N HIS A 460 -5.75 14.68 -31.17
CA HIS A 460 -4.97 14.35 -29.97
C HIS A 460 -4.06 13.14 -30.16
N MET A 461 -4.07 12.50 -31.34
CA MET A 461 -3.39 11.23 -31.58
C MET A 461 -1.88 11.26 -31.25
N GLU A 462 -1.15 12.24 -31.79
CA GLU A 462 0.30 12.34 -31.61
C GLU A 462 0.67 12.59 -30.14
N ASP A 463 0.09 13.63 -29.52
CA ASP A 463 0.30 13.93 -28.11
C ASP A 463 -0.11 12.76 -27.20
N ALA A 464 -1.19 12.05 -27.51
CA ALA A 464 -1.64 10.90 -26.73
C ALA A 464 -0.63 9.75 -26.76
N LYS A 465 -0.02 9.48 -27.93
CA LYS A 465 1.06 8.50 -28.06
C LYS A 465 2.30 8.91 -27.27
N THR A 466 2.68 10.19 -27.32
CA THR A 466 3.77 10.71 -26.48
C THR A 466 3.47 10.51 -24.99
N ILE A 467 2.25 10.81 -24.53
CA ILE A 467 1.85 10.59 -23.14
C ILE A 467 1.88 9.10 -22.76
N MET A 468 1.45 8.20 -23.66
CA MET A 468 1.55 6.76 -23.44
C MET A 468 3.01 6.31 -23.26
N ASN A 469 3.92 6.79 -24.10
CA ASN A 469 5.36 6.51 -23.95
C ASN A 469 5.91 7.05 -22.62
N CYS A 470 5.54 8.27 -22.23
CA CYS A 470 5.92 8.82 -20.93
C CYS A 470 5.42 7.96 -19.77
N ASN A 471 4.16 7.52 -19.80
CA ASN A 471 3.58 6.68 -18.76
C ASN A 471 4.27 5.31 -18.70
N ASP A 472 4.59 4.70 -19.84
CA ASP A 472 5.33 3.45 -19.91
C ASP A 472 6.74 3.60 -19.29
N ILE A 473 7.45 4.70 -19.57
CA ILE A 473 8.73 5.01 -18.92
C ILE A 473 8.56 5.12 -17.40
N ILE A 474 7.54 5.85 -16.91
CA ILE A 474 7.30 6.01 -15.46
C ILE A 474 7.02 4.66 -14.79
N ILE A 475 6.23 3.79 -15.42
CA ILE A 475 5.92 2.45 -14.91
C ILE A 475 7.18 1.59 -14.86
N ASN A 476 7.96 1.58 -15.95
CA ASN A 476 9.15 0.74 -16.07
C ASN A 476 10.34 1.24 -15.23
N MET A 477 10.39 2.54 -14.92
CA MET A 477 11.40 3.09 -14.00
C MET A 477 11.12 2.76 -12.54
N GLY A 478 9.88 2.38 -12.20
CA GLY A 478 9.55 1.81 -10.90
C GLY A 478 9.84 2.72 -9.71
N ASN A 479 9.91 2.12 -8.54
CA ASN A 479 9.95 2.84 -7.26
C ASN A 479 11.31 3.48 -6.95
N ASP A 480 12.39 3.03 -7.61
CA ASP A 480 13.75 3.52 -7.42
C ASP A 480 13.89 5.00 -7.82
N VAL A 481 13.14 5.41 -8.84
CA VAL A 481 13.24 6.77 -9.41
C VAL A 481 11.94 7.56 -9.23
N VAL A 482 10.80 6.91 -9.05
CA VAL A 482 9.51 7.59 -8.87
C VAL A 482 9.28 7.94 -7.41
N LYS A 483 9.07 9.23 -7.12
CA LYS A 483 8.96 9.77 -5.74
C LYS A 483 7.79 9.18 -4.95
N ASP A 484 6.61 9.07 -5.56
CA ASP A 484 5.37 8.63 -4.91
C ASP A 484 4.73 7.49 -5.72
N VAL A 485 4.40 6.38 -5.05
CA VAL A 485 3.77 5.20 -5.67
C VAL A 485 2.52 5.53 -6.47
N ARG A 486 1.77 6.55 -6.04
CA ARG A 486 0.55 7.00 -6.72
C ARG A 486 0.83 7.49 -8.14
N GLN A 487 2.04 7.96 -8.44
CA GLN A 487 2.42 8.38 -9.78
C GLN A 487 2.44 7.19 -10.74
N GLN A 488 2.94 6.03 -10.32
CA GLN A 488 2.92 4.81 -11.13
C GLN A 488 1.50 4.29 -11.34
N TYR A 489 0.68 4.22 -10.30
CA TYR A 489 -0.71 3.77 -10.44
C TYR A 489 -1.52 4.71 -11.33
N THR A 490 -1.22 6.02 -11.26
CA THR A 490 -1.78 7.02 -12.15
C THR A 490 -1.31 6.82 -13.60
N ALA A 491 -0.02 6.58 -13.83
CA ALA A 491 0.54 6.29 -15.14
C ALA A 491 -0.08 5.03 -15.76
N MET A 492 -0.18 3.92 -15.01
CA MET A 492 -0.85 2.69 -15.46
C MET A 492 -2.30 2.96 -15.87
N ARG A 493 -3.04 3.71 -15.04
CA ARG A 493 -4.44 4.05 -15.34
C ARG A 493 -4.58 4.83 -16.65
N TYR A 494 -3.71 5.82 -16.88
CA TYR A 494 -3.74 6.62 -18.10
C TYR A 494 -3.24 5.85 -19.33
N LEU A 495 -2.19 5.05 -19.19
CA LEU A 495 -1.71 4.15 -20.23
C LEU A 495 -2.84 3.21 -20.70
N GLY A 496 -3.57 2.63 -19.76
CA GLY A 496 -4.69 1.74 -20.08
C GLY A 496 -5.80 2.41 -20.89
N ILE A 497 -6.38 3.51 -20.38
CA ILE A 497 -7.48 4.18 -21.10
C ILE A 497 -7.03 4.80 -22.43
N LEU A 498 -5.84 5.40 -22.50
CA LEU A 498 -5.35 6.00 -23.75
C LEU A 498 -5.03 4.90 -24.78
N GLY A 499 -4.43 3.79 -24.36
CA GLY A 499 -4.17 2.63 -25.23
C GLY A 499 -5.42 2.04 -25.86
N MET A 500 -6.54 2.01 -25.11
CA MET A 500 -7.83 1.66 -25.71
C MET A 500 -8.30 2.71 -26.73
N LEU A 501 -8.32 3.99 -26.32
CA LEU A 501 -8.94 5.05 -27.12
C LEU A 501 -8.18 5.28 -28.44
N PHE A 502 -6.85 5.33 -28.40
CA PHE A 502 -5.99 5.74 -29.50
C PHE A 502 -5.35 4.58 -30.28
N ASP A 503 -5.05 3.45 -29.62
CA ASP A 503 -4.39 2.28 -30.25
C ASP A 503 -5.25 1.01 -30.28
N ASN A 504 -6.48 1.06 -29.77
CA ASN A 504 -7.43 -0.06 -29.76
C ASN A 504 -6.94 -1.33 -29.03
N GLN A 505 -6.12 -1.17 -27.98
CA GLN A 505 -5.55 -2.28 -27.22
C GLN A 505 -6.42 -2.67 -26.01
N TYR A 506 -7.53 -3.37 -26.25
CA TYR A 506 -8.50 -3.68 -25.19
C TYR A 506 -7.92 -4.51 -24.02
N GLU A 507 -7.25 -5.64 -24.31
CA GLU A 507 -6.74 -6.53 -23.26
C GLU A 507 -5.65 -5.86 -22.42
N VAL A 508 -4.76 -5.10 -23.06
CA VAL A 508 -3.71 -4.30 -22.40
C VAL A 508 -4.35 -3.23 -21.53
N ALA A 509 -5.36 -2.52 -22.05
CA ALA A 509 -6.09 -1.49 -21.32
C ALA A 509 -6.75 -2.03 -20.05
N MET A 510 -7.48 -3.14 -20.16
CA MET A 510 -8.14 -3.77 -19.02
C MET A 510 -7.14 -4.30 -18.00
N THR A 511 -6.01 -4.85 -18.46
CA THR A 511 -4.93 -5.34 -17.58
C THR A 511 -4.37 -4.19 -16.74
N HIS A 512 -3.94 -3.10 -17.37
CA HIS A 512 -3.41 -1.94 -16.64
C HIS A 512 -4.43 -1.28 -15.71
N LEU A 513 -5.69 -1.16 -16.13
CA LEU A 513 -6.74 -0.57 -15.29
C LEU A 513 -7.09 -1.43 -14.08
N LYS A 514 -7.15 -2.75 -14.24
CA LYS A 514 -7.38 -3.70 -13.13
C LYS A 514 -6.20 -3.70 -12.16
N GLU A 515 -4.97 -3.72 -12.68
CA GLU A 515 -3.78 -3.67 -11.85
C GLU A 515 -3.69 -2.35 -11.09
N ALA A 516 -3.86 -1.21 -11.76
CA ALA A 516 -3.92 0.10 -11.09
C ALA A 516 -5.02 0.15 -10.01
N SER A 517 -6.21 -0.39 -10.31
CA SER A 517 -7.30 -0.48 -9.33
C SER A 517 -6.92 -1.30 -8.11
N TYR A 518 -6.27 -2.45 -8.29
CA TYR A 518 -5.81 -3.31 -7.20
C TYR A 518 -4.74 -2.62 -6.34
N GLN A 519 -3.81 -1.91 -6.97
CA GLN A 519 -2.75 -1.17 -6.27
C GLN A 519 -3.33 0.00 -5.44
N TYR A 520 -4.28 0.76 -6.00
CA TYR A 520 -4.99 1.79 -5.24
C TYR A 520 -5.79 1.23 -4.06
N ASP A 521 -6.45 0.09 -4.24
CA ASP A 521 -7.22 -0.58 -3.19
C ASP A 521 -6.30 -1.06 -2.07
N SER A 522 -5.18 -1.70 -2.45
CA SER A 522 -4.10 -2.09 -1.53
C SER A 522 -3.53 -0.90 -0.77
N ALA A 523 -3.51 0.30 -1.35
CA ALA A 523 -3.07 1.54 -0.71
C ALA A 523 -4.21 2.28 0.03
N SER A 524 -5.43 1.72 0.12
CA SER A 524 -6.59 2.38 0.73
C SER A 524 -6.99 3.73 0.11
N MET A 525 -6.79 3.86 -1.20
CA MET A 525 -7.04 5.08 -1.99
C MET A 525 -8.29 4.95 -2.87
N ASN A 526 -9.45 5.12 -2.26
CA ASN A 526 -10.75 4.84 -2.88
C ASN A 526 -11.06 5.66 -4.15
N SER A 527 -10.61 6.92 -4.23
CA SER A 527 -10.81 7.75 -5.42
C SER A 527 -10.02 7.21 -6.62
N GLY A 528 -8.85 6.60 -6.38
CA GLY A 528 -8.06 5.94 -7.40
C GLY A 528 -8.79 4.73 -7.99
N VAL A 529 -9.25 3.81 -7.12
CA VAL A 529 -10.07 2.63 -7.46
C VAL A 529 -11.28 3.04 -8.29
N THR A 530 -12.01 4.06 -7.84
CA THR A 530 -13.22 4.54 -8.52
C THR A 530 -12.91 5.11 -9.90
N THR A 531 -11.83 5.87 -10.04
CA THR A 531 -11.44 6.41 -11.35
C THR A 531 -11.07 5.29 -12.32
N CYS A 532 -10.36 4.25 -11.86
CA CYS A 532 -10.06 3.06 -12.66
C CYS A 532 -11.35 2.35 -13.12
N LYS A 533 -12.31 2.13 -12.23
CA LYS A 533 -13.62 1.52 -12.56
C LYS A 533 -14.41 2.35 -13.58
N LEU A 534 -14.44 3.67 -13.42
CA LEU A 534 -15.05 4.57 -14.39
C LEU A 534 -14.34 4.51 -15.76
N PHE A 535 -13.01 4.42 -15.78
CA PHE A 535 -12.26 4.25 -17.03
C PHE A 535 -12.50 2.88 -17.67
N MET A 536 -12.62 1.80 -16.90
CA MET A 536 -13.04 0.49 -17.43
C MET A 536 -14.41 0.56 -18.09
N CYS A 537 -15.37 1.32 -17.53
CA CYS A 537 -16.65 1.57 -18.18
C CYS A 537 -16.47 2.30 -19.53
N LEU A 538 -15.59 3.31 -19.59
CA LEU A 538 -15.30 4.02 -20.84
C LEU A 538 -14.63 3.12 -21.89
N VAL A 539 -13.76 2.20 -21.46
CA VAL A 539 -13.14 1.18 -22.33
C VAL A 539 -14.21 0.27 -22.93
N GLU A 540 -15.14 -0.25 -22.12
CA GLU A 540 -16.26 -1.07 -22.62
C GLU A 540 -17.18 -0.31 -23.58
N ILE A 541 -17.47 0.97 -23.29
CA ILE A 541 -18.24 1.84 -24.18
C ILE A 541 -17.52 2.01 -25.52
N ASP A 542 -16.21 2.30 -25.50
CA ASP A 542 -15.46 2.50 -26.74
C ASP A 542 -15.31 1.21 -27.55
N LYS A 543 -15.14 0.06 -26.88
CA LYS A 543 -15.12 -1.26 -27.52
C LYS A 543 -16.43 -1.54 -28.26
N CYS A 544 -17.55 -1.42 -27.55
CA CYS A 544 -18.87 -1.64 -28.16
C CYS A 544 -19.08 -0.70 -29.36
N ARG A 545 -18.74 0.59 -29.22
CA ARG A 545 -18.84 1.59 -30.28
C ARG A 545 -18.06 1.19 -31.55
N LYS A 546 -16.86 0.62 -31.39
CA LYS A 546 -15.99 0.20 -32.51
C LYS A 546 -16.47 -1.11 -33.15
N GLU A 547 -16.85 -2.09 -32.32
CA GLU A 547 -17.32 -3.40 -32.78
C GLU A 547 -18.76 -3.35 -33.33
N LYS A 548 -19.51 -2.27 -33.06
CA LYS A 548 -20.95 -2.12 -33.38
C LYS A 548 -21.81 -3.23 -32.77
N VAL A 549 -21.33 -3.87 -31.71
CA VAL A 549 -22.06 -4.89 -30.94
C VAL A 549 -22.76 -4.19 -29.77
N GLY A 550 -24.03 -4.56 -29.50
CA GLY A 550 -24.85 -3.95 -28.44
C GLY A 550 -25.26 -4.89 -27.32
N ILE A 551 -24.85 -6.15 -27.36
CA ILE A 551 -25.27 -7.14 -26.37
C ILE A 551 -24.47 -6.92 -25.08
N ASN A 552 -25.18 -6.68 -23.98
CA ASN A 552 -24.71 -6.62 -22.58
C ASN A 552 -23.85 -5.41 -22.14
N LEU A 553 -23.78 -4.30 -22.90
CA LEU A 553 -23.05 -3.09 -22.44
C LEU A 553 -23.56 -2.57 -21.10
N ARG A 554 -24.88 -2.51 -20.92
CA ARG A 554 -25.50 -2.02 -19.67
C ARG A 554 -25.14 -2.91 -18.49
N GLU A 555 -25.26 -4.23 -18.64
CA GLU A 555 -24.93 -5.19 -17.60
C GLU A 555 -23.45 -5.06 -17.18
N LYS A 556 -22.53 -4.99 -18.14
CA LYS A 556 -21.10 -4.79 -17.86
C LYS A 556 -20.82 -3.49 -17.11
N VAL A 557 -21.43 -2.38 -17.53
CA VAL A 557 -21.27 -1.08 -16.87
C VAL A 557 -21.91 -1.09 -15.48
N GLU A 558 -23.08 -1.69 -15.31
CA GLU A 558 -23.76 -1.81 -14.02
C GLU A 558 -22.93 -2.63 -13.03
N VAL A 559 -22.33 -3.75 -13.45
CA VAL A 559 -21.40 -4.54 -12.62
C VAL A 559 -20.24 -3.66 -12.11
N LEU A 560 -19.55 -2.96 -13.02
CA LEU A 560 -18.43 -2.09 -12.66
C LEU A 560 -18.82 -0.92 -11.75
N LEU A 561 -20.03 -0.37 -11.92
CA LEU A 561 -20.54 0.74 -11.11
C LEU A 561 -21.05 0.29 -9.75
N ASN A 562 -21.63 -0.91 -9.64
CA ASN A 562 -22.12 -1.48 -8.39
C ASN A 562 -20.99 -1.74 -7.40
N ASP A 563 -19.79 -2.02 -7.90
CA ASP A 563 -18.59 -2.22 -7.10
C ASP A 563 -17.97 -0.90 -6.56
N ILE A 564 -18.58 0.26 -6.81
CA ILE A 564 -18.09 1.57 -6.31
C ILE A 564 -18.80 1.96 -5.01
N VAL A 565 -18.03 2.13 -3.92
CA VAL A 565 -18.55 2.57 -2.62
C VAL A 565 -19.17 3.98 -2.71
N GLN A 566 -20.30 4.18 -2.02
CA GLN A 566 -21.10 5.42 -2.11
C GLN A 566 -20.33 6.69 -1.70
N SER A 567 -19.42 6.60 -0.73
CA SER A 567 -18.62 7.72 -0.23
C SER A 567 -17.69 8.34 -1.28
N VAL A 568 -17.37 7.61 -2.35
CA VAL A 568 -16.44 8.07 -3.39
C VAL A 568 -17.10 8.97 -4.43
N TRP A 569 -18.43 9.05 -4.43
CA TRP A 569 -19.18 10.01 -5.25
C TRP A 569 -19.09 11.46 -4.73
N ASN A 570 -18.39 11.69 -3.63
CA ASN A 570 -18.14 13.04 -3.12
C ASN A 570 -17.23 13.86 -4.08
N ASN A 571 -16.41 13.20 -4.89
CA ASN A 571 -15.60 13.83 -5.94
C ASN A 571 -16.45 14.24 -7.15
N ARG A 572 -16.46 15.53 -7.50
CA ARG A 572 -17.22 16.13 -8.61
C ARG A 572 -16.81 15.58 -9.97
N ARG A 573 -15.53 15.30 -10.18
CA ARG A 573 -15.04 14.69 -11.43
C ARG A 573 -15.63 13.29 -11.62
N ASN A 574 -15.61 12.47 -10.57
CA ASN A 574 -16.17 11.12 -10.63
C ASN A 574 -17.68 11.15 -10.88
N ARG A 575 -18.40 12.10 -10.26
CA ARG A 575 -19.83 12.35 -10.55
C ARG A 575 -20.07 12.71 -12.02
N LEU A 576 -19.26 13.59 -12.58
CA LEU A 576 -19.37 13.97 -13.99
C LEU A 576 -19.10 12.79 -14.91
N LEU A 577 -18.04 12.01 -14.66
CA LEU A 577 -17.73 10.80 -15.43
C LEU A 577 -18.87 9.79 -15.37
N LYS A 578 -19.44 9.54 -14.18
CA LYS A 578 -20.63 8.68 -14.02
C LYS A 578 -21.79 9.17 -14.87
N TYR A 579 -22.10 10.47 -14.82
CA TYR A 579 -23.18 11.05 -15.60
C TYR A 579 -22.96 10.86 -17.10
N ILE A 580 -21.74 11.10 -17.58
CA ILE A 580 -21.37 10.87 -18.98
C ILE A 580 -21.55 9.39 -19.35
N ILE A 581 -21.02 8.46 -18.57
CA ILE A 581 -21.16 7.01 -18.78
C ILE A 581 -22.64 6.62 -18.90
N MET A 582 -23.47 7.06 -17.96
CA MET A 582 -24.91 6.77 -17.96
C MET A 582 -25.64 7.34 -19.18
N LEU A 583 -25.25 8.53 -19.66
CA LEU A 583 -25.78 9.08 -20.90
C LEU A 583 -25.43 8.22 -22.11
N TYR A 584 -24.17 7.77 -22.21
CA TYR A 584 -23.73 6.90 -23.32
C TYR A 584 -24.48 5.57 -23.32
N VAL A 585 -24.61 4.92 -22.16
CA VAL A 585 -25.38 3.66 -22.05
C VAL A 585 -26.82 3.87 -22.53
N LYS A 586 -27.49 4.93 -22.08
CA LYS A 586 -28.87 5.24 -22.48
C LYS A 586 -29.03 5.53 -23.97
N VAL A 587 -28.08 6.24 -24.58
CA VAL A 587 -28.08 6.53 -26.03
C VAL A 587 -27.84 5.25 -26.82
N TYR A 588 -26.92 4.40 -26.38
CA TYR A 588 -26.60 3.14 -27.04
C TYR A 588 -27.80 2.17 -27.00
N GLU A 589 -28.47 2.03 -25.85
CA GLU A 589 -29.70 1.24 -25.74
C GLU A 589 -30.80 1.70 -26.70
N LYS A 590 -30.95 3.01 -26.92
CA LYS A 590 -31.95 3.54 -27.86
C LYS A 590 -31.64 3.27 -29.33
N LYS A 591 -30.37 3.06 -29.68
CA LYS A 591 -29.93 2.89 -31.07
C LYS A 591 -29.98 1.43 -31.53
N PHE A 592 -29.94 0.49 -30.59
CA PHE A 592 -29.87 -0.96 -30.83
C PHE A 592 -31.05 -1.76 -30.26
N ARG A 593 -32.08 -1.07 -29.74
CA ARG A 593 -33.46 -1.56 -29.69
C ARG A 593 -34.16 -1.13 -30.96
#